data_AF-A0A1G3UG65-F1
#
_entry.id   AF-A0A1G3UG65-F1
#
_cell.length_a   1.000
_cell.length_b   1.000
_cell.length_c   1.000
_cell.angle_alpha   90.00
_cell.angle_beta   90.00
_cell.angle_gamma   90.00
#
_symmetry.space_group_name_H-M   'P 1'
#
loop_
_entity.id
_entity.type
_entity.pdbx_description
1 polymer ?
#
loop_
_entity_poly.entity_id
_entity_poly.type
_entity_poly.pdbx_seq_one_letter_code
_entity_poly.pdbx_strand_id
1 'polypeptide(L)'
;MDASYITASASSAQAFKTATLLKTLSVNSLITGDVGVGKKSLARYILPDAPMLDASNHDELLATLESSNKVIIVNIENSPNIKKILDIVYNNNIRVIATAKSSYYNEQADKLFGIKFNVPPLSKRPEDVEQLVQKFIKEASLLFCTKENFKIKNFKPDLTQNSNSLRRQIMINYLLQDINESELIDIIQNYLIDKLGSNNDYKNFLHLYEVPIIKAGILRFKSQLQLSDKLGLNRNTLRKKIADNEKYL
;
A
#
# COMPACT_ATOMS: atom_id res chain seq x y z
N MET A 1 11.82 1.80 -15.62
CA MET A 1 11.44 2.37 -14.31
C MET A 1 12.41 1.87 -13.28
N ASP A 2 13.27 2.76 -12.76
CA ASP A 2 14.31 2.39 -11.80
C ASP A 2 13.69 1.80 -10.53
N ALA A 3 13.78 0.49 -10.40
CA ALA A 3 13.38 -0.26 -9.22
C ALA A 3 14.42 -0.10 -8.11
N SER A 4 14.69 1.14 -7.68
CA SER A 4 15.51 1.36 -6.49
C SER A 4 14.74 0.88 -5.26
N TYR A 5 15.23 -0.20 -4.66
CA TYR A 5 14.81 -0.65 -3.35
C TYR A 5 15.34 0.33 -2.31
N ILE A 6 14.48 0.75 -1.38
CA ILE A 6 14.82 1.75 -0.36
C ILE A 6 15.57 1.06 0.78
N THR A 7 16.69 1.66 1.22
CA THR A 7 17.67 1.03 2.13
C THR A 7 18.15 1.97 3.24
N ALA A 8 17.31 2.92 3.65
CA ALA A 8 17.67 3.87 4.71
C ALA A 8 17.83 3.19 6.07
N SER A 9 16.99 2.20 6.39
CA SER A 9 17.10 1.44 7.63
C SER A 9 18.19 0.35 7.56
N ALA A 10 18.80 0.04 8.70
CA ALA A 10 19.81 -1.01 8.80
C ALA A 10 19.29 -2.38 8.34
N SER A 11 18.03 -2.71 8.67
CA SER A 11 17.39 -3.95 8.25
C SER A 11 17.18 -4.02 6.73
N SER A 12 16.82 -2.90 6.09
CA SER A 12 16.67 -2.84 4.64
C SER A 12 18.02 -2.88 3.93
N ALA A 13 19.04 -2.20 4.48
CA ALA A 13 20.40 -2.28 3.97
C ALA A 13 20.97 -3.70 4.05
N GLN A 14 20.70 -4.44 5.14
CA GLN A 14 21.09 -5.85 5.25
C GLN A 14 20.37 -6.72 4.21
N ALA A 15 19.05 -6.58 4.07
CA ALA A 15 18.29 -7.31 3.05
C ALA A 15 18.79 -7.02 1.62
N PHE A 16 19.16 -5.76 1.34
CA PHE A 16 19.73 -5.36 0.06
C PHE A 16 21.14 -5.92 -0.19
N LYS A 17 21.99 -5.98 0.83
CA LYS A 17 23.29 -6.66 0.75
C LYS A 17 23.11 -8.14 0.42
N THR A 18 22.20 -8.82 1.12
CA THR A 18 21.85 -10.23 0.83
C THR A 18 21.31 -10.37 -0.60
N ALA A 19 20.42 -9.49 -1.05
CA ALA A 19 19.91 -9.49 -2.42
C ALA A 19 21.02 -9.26 -3.47
N THR A 20 21.99 -8.39 -3.17
CA THR A 20 23.12 -8.12 -4.06
C THR A 20 24.03 -9.35 -4.18
N LEU A 21 24.30 -10.04 -3.07
CA LEU A 21 25.01 -11.33 -3.08
C LEU A 21 24.23 -12.40 -3.87
N LEU A 22 22.90 -12.45 -3.68
CA LEU A 22 22.03 -13.36 -4.41
C LEU A 22 21.98 -13.08 -5.91
N LYS A 23 22.32 -11.87 -6.37
CA LYS A 23 22.39 -11.55 -7.80
C LYS A 23 23.53 -12.31 -8.47
N THR A 24 24.69 -12.33 -7.82
CA THR A 24 25.91 -13.02 -8.28
C THR A 24 25.87 -14.53 -8.05
N LEU A 25 25.20 -14.97 -6.98
CA LEU A 25 25.09 -16.39 -6.64
C LEU A 25 23.94 -17.06 -7.42
N SER A 26 24.22 -18.23 -8.01
CA SER A 26 23.23 -19.06 -8.71
C SER A 26 22.40 -19.93 -7.77
N VAL A 27 22.04 -19.41 -6.59
CA VAL A 27 21.33 -20.16 -5.55
C VAL A 27 19.86 -19.77 -5.47
N ASN A 28 19.03 -20.74 -5.12
CA ASN A 28 17.61 -20.52 -4.86
C ASN A 28 17.41 -19.80 -3.53
N SER A 29 16.49 -18.85 -3.50
CA SER A 29 16.23 -18.05 -2.30
C SER A 29 14.75 -17.86 -2.03
N LEU A 30 14.40 -17.74 -0.75
CA LEU A 30 13.05 -17.49 -0.28
C LEU A 30 13.01 -16.23 0.57
N ILE A 31 12.19 -15.28 0.15
CA ILE A 31 11.98 -13.98 0.79
C ILE A 31 10.66 -14.03 1.56
N THR A 32 10.74 -13.98 2.88
CA THR A 32 9.56 -13.97 3.75
C THR A 32 9.26 -12.55 4.25
N GLY A 33 8.02 -12.31 4.66
CA GLY A 33 7.60 -11.05 5.26
C GLY A 33 6.11 -10.79 5.06
N ASP A 34 5.62 -9.70 5.64
CA ASP A 34 4.20 -9.36 5.57
C ASP A 34 3.80 -8.79 4.20
N VAL A 35 2.52 -8.53 4.01
CA VAL A 35 2.01 -7.92 2.78
C VAL A 35 2.49 -6.47 2.69
N GLY A 36 2.96 -6.04 1.52
CA GLY A 36 3.35 -4.66 1.30
C GLY A 36 4.73 -4.26 1.84
N VAL A 37 5.61 -5.20 2.24
CA VAL A 37 6.99 -4.88 2.70
C VAL A 37 8.02 -4.75 1.57
N GLY A 38 7.62 -4.91 0.30
CA GLY A 38 8.52 -4.77 -0.86
C GLY A 38 9.21 -6.06 -1.34
N LYS A 39 8.69 -7.25 -0.97
CA LYS A 39 9.23 -8.56 -1.41
C LYS A 39 9.35 -8.68 -2.93
N LYS A 40 8.32 -8.25 -3.67
CA LYS A 40 8.29 -8.26 -5.15
C LYS A 40 9.40 -7.41 -5.76
N SER A 41 9.58 -6.19 -5.24
CA SER A 41 10.63 -5.27 -5.70
C SER A 41 12.02 -5.85 -5.45
N LEU A 42 12.22 -6.49 -4.29
CA LEU A 42 13.48 -7.13 -3.96
C LEU A 42 13.74 -8.37 -4.83
N ALA A 43 12.74 -9.22 -5.07
CA ALA A 43 12.85 -10.37 -5.97
C ALA A 43 13.21 -9.93 -7.40
N ARG A 44 12.53 -8.90 -7.90
CA ARG A 44 12.82 -8.28 -9.20
C ARG A 44 14.22 -7.66 -9.26
N TYR A 45 14.72 -7.11 -8.16
CA TYR A 45 16.08 -6.59 -8.10
C TYR A 45 17.14 -7.70 -8.26
N ILE A 46 16.89 -8.88 -7.69
CA ILE A 46 17.81 -10.02 -7.80
C ILE A 46 17.75 -10.63 -9.21
N LEU A 47 16.54 -10.80 -9.77
CA LEU A 47 16.30 -11.32 -11.12
C LEU A 47 15.50 -10.31 -11.96
N PRO A 48 16.15 -9.32 -12.61
CA PRO A 48 15.47 -8.27 -13.35
C PRO A 48 14.63 -8.80 -14.52
N ASP A 49 15.20 -9.72 -15.30
CA ASP A 49 14.62 -10.19 -16.57
C ASP A 49 13.78 -11.46 -16.43
N ALA A 50 13.65 -12.01 -15.22
CA ALA A 50 12.90 -13.26 -15.03
C ALA A 50 11.38 -13.04 -15.06
N PRO A 51 10.59 -14.01 -15.58
CA PRO A 51 9.14 -14.01 -15.42
C PRO A 51 8.76 -14.04 -13.94
N MET A 52 7.76 -13.25 -13.58
CA MET A 52 7.25 -13.16 -12.21
C MET A 52 5.78 -13.58 -12.19
N LEU A 53 5.49 -14.70 -11.56
CA LEU A 53 4.17 -15.33 -11.58
C LEU A 53 3.69 -15.58 -10.15
N ASP A 54 2.39 -15.46 -9.91
CA ASP A 54 1.80 -15.85 -8.64
C ASP A 54 1.61 -17.37 -8.60
N ALA A 55 1.89 -17.97 -7.45
CA ALA A 55 1.76 -19.40 -7.25
C ALA A 55 0.30 -19.90 -7.36
N SER A 56 -0.68 -18.99 -7.27
CA SER A 56 -2.09 -19.28 -7.56
C SER A 56 -2.33 -19.70 -9.01
N ASN A 57 -1.54 -19.19 -9.96
CA ASN A 57 -1.68 -19.47 -11.39
C ASN A 57 -0.89 -20.72 -11.78
N HIS A 58 -1.39 -21.89 -11.37
CA HIS A 58 -0.64 -23.15 -11.48
C HIS A 58 -0.24 -23.50 -12.91
N ASP A 59 -1.15 -23.42 -13.87
CA ASP A 59 -0.90 -23.87 -15.25
C ASP A 59 0.12 -22.98 -15.97
N GLU A 60 0.00 -21.66 -15.82
CA GLU A 60 0.94 -20.67 -16.35
C GLU A 60 2.34 -20.85 -15.74
N LEU A 61 2.39 -21.13 -14.43
CA LEU A 61 3.63 -21.38 -13.73
C LEU A 61 4.32 -22.65 -14.24
N LEU A 62 3.59 -23.75 -14.45
CA LEU A 62 4.14 -24.98 -15.01
C LEU A 62 4.72 -24.77 -16.42
N ALA A 63 3.97 -24.12 -17.30
CA ALA A 63 4.42 -23.82 -18.66
C ALA A 63 5.70 -22.95 -18.66
N THR A 64 5.80 -22.03 -17.70
CA THR A 64 6.97 -21.15 -17.54
C THR A 64 8.17 -21.90 -16.97
N LEU A 65 7.96 -22.85 -16.05
CA LEU A 65 9.02 -23.69 -15.51
C LEU A 65 9.60 -24.65 -16.56
N GLU A 66 8.80 -25.06 -17.56
CA GLU A 66 9.28 -25.88 -18.67
C GLU A 66 10.10 -25.08 -19.70
N SER A 67 9.79 -23.79 -19.87
CA SER A 67 10.40 -22.93 -20.90
C SER A 67 11.54 -22.04 -20.39
N SER A 68 11.60 -21.76 -19.08
CA SER A 68 12.53 -20.78 -18.49
C SER A 68 13.40 -21.37 -17.39
N ASN A 69 14.69 -21.02 -17.42
CA ASN A 69 15.68 -21.45 -16.42
C ASN A 69 15.78 -20.53 -15.20
N LYS A 70 15.07 -19.39 -15.20
CA LYS A 70 15.02 -18.42 -14.09
C LYS A 70 13.57 -18.00 -13.90
N VAL A 71 13.04 -18.08 -12.68
CA VAL A 71 11.65 -17.71 -12.39
C VAL A 71 11.55 -17.04 -11.02
N ILE A 72 10.70 -16.01 -10.91
CA ILE A 72 10.27 -15.45 -9.64
C ILE A 72 8.87 -15.98 -9.33
N ILE A 73 8.72 -16.66 -8.20
CA ILE A 73 7.43 -17.18 -7.72
C ILE A 73 6.93 -16.29 -6.60
N VAL A 74 5.75 -15.71 -6.79
CA VAL A 74 5.10 -14.84 -5.83
C VAL A 74 4.12 -15.64 -4.98
N ASN A 75 4.09 -15.38 -3.67
CA ASN A 75 3.15 -15.99 -2.72
C ASN A 75 3.12 -17.53 -2.81
N ILE A 76 4.27 -18.18 -2.66
CA ILE A 76 4.39 -19.64 -2.83
C ILE A 76 3.42 -20.45 -1.93
N GLU A 77 2.99 -19.86 -0.81
CA GLU A 77 1.96 -20.41 0.08
C GLU A 77 0.60 -20.64 -0.58
N ASN A 78 0.30 -19.92 -1.66
CA ASN A 78 -0.98 -20.01 -2.36
C ASN A 78 -1.01 -21.12 -3.42
N SER A 79 0.11 -21.83 -3.62
CA SER A 79 0.18 -22.91 -4.61
C SER A 79 -0.73 -24.09 -4.22
N PRO A 80 -1.61 -24.57 -5.12
CA PRO A 80 -2.43 -25.75 -4.87
C PRO A 80 -1.60 -27.04 -4.70
N ASN A 81 -0.48 -27.17 -5.43
CA ASN A 81 0.42 -28.32 -5.31
C ASN A 81 1.89 -27.91 -5.35
N ILE A 82 2.40 -27.55 -4.17
CA ILE A 82 3.77 -27.06 -4.06
C ILE A 82 4.83 -28.14 -4.30
N LYS A 83 4.56 -29.40 -3.94
CA LYS A 83 5.52 -30.50 -4.08
C LYS A 83 5.93 -30.68 -5.54
N LYS A 84 4.93 -30.73 -6.43
CA LYS A 84 5.14 -30.85 -7.87
C LYS A 84 5.99 -29.70 -8.42
N ILE A 85 5.75 -28.47 -7.98
CA ILE A 85 6.54 -27.30 -8.39
C ILE A 85 8.00 -27.44 -7.94
N LEU A 86 8.22 -27.82 -6.67
CA LEU A 86 9.57 -27.98 -6.11
C LEU A 86 10.33 -29.11 -6.81
N ASP A 87 9.65 -30.23 -7.13
CA ASP A 87 10.25 -31.36 -7.84
C ASP A 87 10.69 -30.97 -9.26
N ILE A 88 9.86 -30.21 -9.99
CA ILE A 88 10.21 -29.69 -11.33
C ILE A 88 11.42 -28.76 -11.25
N VAL A 89 11.43 -27.86 -10.26
CA VAL A 89 12.54 -26.92 -10.07
C VAL A 89 13.85 -27.66 -9.78
N TYR A 90 13.79 -28.72 -8.96
CA TYR A 90 14.94 -29.56 -8.64
C TYR A 90 15.43 -30.34 -9.87
N ASN A 91 14.53 -31.01 -10.60
CA ASN A 91 14.89 -31.83 -11.76
C ASN A 91 15.45 -31.02 -12.92
N ASN A 92 14.90 -29.82 -13.16
CA ASN A 92 15.31 -28.96 -14.28
C ASN A 92 16.41 -27.95 -13.89
N ASN A 93 16.91 -27.98 -12.65
CA ASN A 93 17.90 -27.03 -12.12
C ASN A 93 17.53 -25.56 -12.37
N ILE A 94 16.26 -25.22 -12.14
CA ILE A 94 15.74 -23.86 -12.38
C ILE A 94 16.14 -22.96 -11.21
N ARG A 95 16.66 -21.77 -11.53
CA ARG A 95 16.94 -20.75 -10.51
C ARG A 95 15.64 -20.06 -10.10
N VAL A 96 15.24 -20.25 -8.85
CA VAL A 96 13.98 -19.73 -8.31
C VAL A 96 14.21 -18.75 -7.16
N ILE A 97 13.51 -17.62 -7.25
CA ILE A 97 13.34 -16.69 -6.13
C ILE A 97 11.88 -16.69 -5.76
N ALA A 98 11.58 -17.25 -4.60
CA ALA A 98 10.23 -17.32 -4.08
C ALA A 98 9.98 -16.20 -3.07
N THR A 99 8.74 -15.73 -3.00
CA THR A 99 8.28 -14.87 -1.92
C THR A 99 7.16 -15.57 -1.16
N ALA A 100 7.12 -15.37 0.16
CA ALA A 100 6.07 -15.93 1.00
C ALA A 100 5.66 -15.02 2.16
N LYS A 101 4.58 -15.38 2.86
CA LYS A 101 4.24 -14.81 4.17
C LYS A 101 5.30 -15.14 5.22
N SER A 102 5.36 -14.32 6.27
CA SER A 102 6.26 -14.48 7.42
C SER A 102 6.08 -15.81 8.16
N SER A 103 4.86 -16.34 8.18
CA SER A 103 4.50 -17.61 8.85
C SER A 103 4.69 -18.86 7.99
N TYR A 104 5.19 -18.72 6.76
CA TYR A 104 5.28 -19.86 5.84
C TYR A 104 6.44 -20.79 6.23
N TYR A 105 6.13 -22.09 6.34
CA TYR A 105 7.11 -23.14 6.59
C TYR A 105 6.76 -24.40 5.78
N ASN A 106 7.75 -24.97 5.12
CA ASN A 106 7.61 -26.25 4.41
C ASN A 106 8.97 -26.94 4.33
N GLU A 107 9.06 -28.20 4.76
CA GLU A 107 10.32 -28.96 4.82
C GLU A 107 10.97 -29.18 3.45
N GLN A 108 10.19 -29.36 2.38
CA GLN A 108 10.73 -29.53 1.03
C GLN A 108 11.22 -28.20 0.45
N ALA A 109 10.46 -27.12 0.67
CA ALA A 109 10.92 -25.78 0.31
C ALA A 109 12.23 -25.46 1.04
N ASP A 110 12.35 -25.92 2.28
CA ASP A 110 13.52 -25.67 3.10
C ASP A 110 14.81 -26.32 2.58
N LYS A 111 14.68 -27.48 1.93
CA LYS A 111 15.79 -28.18 1.26
C LYS A 111 16.19 -27.51 -0.05
N LEU A 112 15.21 -26.94 -0.77
CA LEU A 112 15.45 -26.29 -2.06
C LEU A 112 16.06 -24.88 -1.91
N PHE A 113 15.56 -24.10 -0.96
CA PHE A 113 15.97 -22.70 -0.77
C PHE A 113 17.18 -22.62 0.18
N GLY A 114 18.38 -22.56 -0.40
CA GLY A 114 19.63 -22.46 0.36
C GLY A 114 19.78 -21.17 1.17
N ILE A 115 19.09 -20.09 0.76
CA ILE A 115 19.10 -18.81 1.49
C ILE A 115 17.67 -18.35 1.76
N LYS A 116 17.37 -18.12 3.03
CA LYS A 116 16.11 -17.58 3.51
C LYS A 116 16.36 -16.32 4.30
N PHE A 117 15.57 -15.29 4.04
CA PHE A 117 15.62 -14.08 4.86
C PHE A 117 14.27 -13.40 4.91
N ASN A 118 14.03 -12.75 6.04
CA ASN A 118 12.77 -12.09 6.36
C ASN A 118 12.90 -10.58 6.21
N VAL A 119 11.90 -9.96 5.60
CA VAL A 119 11.77 -8.51 5.45
C VAL A 119 10.81 -8.00 6.53
N PRO A 120 11.31 -7.35 7.61
CA PRO A 120 10.45 -6.79 8.64
C PRO A 120 9.41 -5.78 8.10
N PRO A 121 8.28 -5.61 8.82
CA PRO A 121 7.28 -4.61 8.51
C PRO A 121 7.84 -3.19 8.62
N LEU A 122 7.20 -2.25 7.92
CA LEU A 122 7.62 -0.84 7.87
C LEU A 122 7.53 -0.14 9.23
N SER A 123 6.68 -0.63 10.13
CA SER A 123 6.60 -0.13 11.51
C SER A 123 7.93 -0.27 12.27
N LYS A 124 8.78 -1.23 11.89
CA LYS A 124 10.13 -1.43 12.46
C LYS A 124 11.23 -0.71 11.67
N ARG A 125 10.88 0.07 10.64
CA ARG A 125 11.80 0.72 9.70
C ARG A 125 11.37 2.16 9.39
N PRO A 126 11.25 3.04 10.41
CA PRO A 126 10.73 4.39 10.22
C PRO A 126 11.56 5.22 9.22
N GLU A 127 12.87 4.99 9.14
CA GLU A 127 13.76 5.70 8.22
C GLU A 127 13.41 5.43 6.74
N ASP A 128 12.96 4.21 6.43
CA ASP A 128 12.51 3.86 5.08
C ASP A 128 11.15 4.50 4.75
N VAL A 129 10.30 4.73 5.77
CA VAL A 129 8.98 5.34 5.57
C VAL A 129 9.13 6.76 5.03
N GLU A 130 10.06 7.55 5.54
CA GLU A 130 10.30 8.92 5.07
C GLU A 130 10.72 8.95 3.60
N GLN A 131 11.62 8.05 3.19
CA GLN A 131 12.05 7.96 1.79
C GLN A 131 10.94 7.39 0.87
N LEU A 132 10.15 6.43 1.36
CA LEU A 132 8.98 5.92 0.65
C LEU A 132 7.95 7.03 0.40
N VAL A 133 7.72 7.88 1.40
CA VAL A 133 6.82 9.04 1.26
C VAL A 133 7.29 9.94 0.12
N GLN A 134 8.57 10.31 0.10
CA GLN A 134 9.12 11.14 -0.98
C GLN A 134 9.01 10.47 -2.36
N LYS A 135 9.26 9.16 -2.43
CA LYS A 135 9.12 8.38 -3.67
C LYS A 135 7.68 8.39 -4.17
N PHE A 136 6.72 8.14 -3.30
CA PHE A 136 5.30 8.10 -3.66
C PHE A 136 4.74 9.49 -3.99
N ILE A 137 5.25 10.56 -3.37
CA ILE A 137 4.91 11.93 -3.75
C ILE A 137 5.39 12.22 -5.18
N LYS A 138 6.64 11.86 -5.50
CA LYS A 138 7.15 12.02 -6.87
C LYS A 138 6.34 11.20 -7.87
N GLU A 139 6.00 9.97 -7.52
CA GLU A 139 5.13 9.12 -8.33
C GLU A 139 3.75 9.77 -8.56
N ALA A 140 3.12 10.28 -7.50
CA ALA A 140 1.84 10.96 -7.59
C ALA A 140 1.92 12.21 -8.48
N SER A 141 2.97 13.02 -8.31
CA SER A 141 3.16 14.23 -9.13
C SER A 141 3.29 13.93 -10.62
N LEU A 142 3.94 12.81 -10.97
CA LEU A 142 4.05 12.35 -12.34
C LEU A 142 2.72 11.80 -12.87
N LEU A 143 1.98 11.06 -12.04
CA LEU A 143 0.71 10.45 -12.41
C LEU A 143 -0.40 11.49 -12.63
N PHE A 144 -0.45 12.52 -11.79
CA PHE A 144 -1.48 13.55 -11.82
C PHE A 144 -1.06 14.82 -12.57
N CYS A 145 0.16 14.87 -13.12
CA CYS A 145 0.69 15.99 -13.92
C CYS A 145 0.65 17.36 -13.23
N THR A 146 0.59 17.42 -11.90
CA THR A 146 0.55 18.68 -11.16
C THR A 146 1.95 19.11 -10.72
N LYS A 147 2.16 20.44 -10.74
CA LYS A 147 3.44 21.07 -10.35
C LYS A 147 3.46 21.51 -8.89
N GLU A 148 2.37 21.31 -8.15
CA GLU A 148 2.27 21.80 -6.80
C GLU A 148 3.06 20.95 -5.81
N ASN A 149 3.74 21.63 -4.89
CA ASN A 149 4.42 20.98 -3.78
C ASN A 149 3.37 20.34 -2.88
N PHE A 150 3.47 19.03 -2.67
CA PHE A 150 2.62 18.28 -1.76
C PHE A 150 2.61 18.89 -0.36
N LYS A 151 1.50 19.53 0.03
CA LYS A 151 1.35 20.22 1.32
C LYS A 151 0.46 19.40 2.23
N ILE A 152 1.04 18.48 3.00
CA ILE A 152 0.30 17.87 4.11
C ILE A 152 0.70 18.52 5.43
N LYS A 153 -0.24 19.24 6.03
CA LYS A 153 -0.19 19.58 7.45
C LYS A 153 -0.58 18.34 8.24
N ASN A 154 0.26 17.90 9.17
CA ASN A 154 0.02 16.76 10.08
C ASN A 154 -0.13 15.39 9.38
N PHE A 155 0.77 15.06 8.45
CA PHE A 155 0.79 13.73 7.83
C PHE A 155 1.14 12.66 8.85
N LYS A 156 0.22 11.74 9.13
CA LYS A 156 0.49 10.53 9.90
C LYS A 156 0.51 9.34 8.93
N PRO A 157 1.66 8.70 8.70
CA PRO A 157 1.78 7.55 7.79
C PRO A 157 0.85 6.40 8.22
N ASP A 158 0.01 5.93 7.30
CA ASP A 158 -0.77 4.71 7.47
C ASP A 158 0.09 3.49 7.11
N LEU A 159 0.45 2.70 8.13
CA LEU A 159 1.26 1.50 7.99
C LEU A 159 0.47 0.19 8.18
N THR A 160 -0.87 0.25 8.20
CA THR A 160 -1.74 -0.93 8.41
C THR A 160 -1.46 -2.08 7.46
N GLN A 161 -1.18 -1.79 6.18
CA GLN A 161 -0.71 -2.75 5.18
C GLN A 161 0.64 -2.32 4.58
N ASN A 162 1.55 -1.82 5.43
CA ASN A 162 2.88 -1.38 5.04
C ASN A 162 2.84 -0.38 3.86
N SER A 163 3.61 -0.61 2.79
CA SER A 163 3.73 0.36 1.69
C SER A 163 2.44 0.51 0.87
N ASN A 164 1.54 -0.48 0.89
CA ASN A 164 0.28 -0.42 0.15
C ASN A 164 -0.65 0.66 0.72
N SER A 165 -0.88 0.62 2.04
CA SER A 165 -1.69 1.64 2.74
C SER A 165 -1.04 3.02 2.63
N LEU A 166 0.29 3.10 2.78
CA LEU A 166 1.03 4.34 2.68
C LEU A 166 0.92 4.97 1.28
N ARG A 167 1.14 4.18 0.22
CA ARG A 167 1.00 4.64 -1.17
C ARG A 167 -0.43 5.09 -1.45
N ARG A 168 -1.44 4.32 -1.03
CA ARG A 168 -2.86 4.68 -1.16
C ARG A 168 -3.16 6.02 -0.48
N GLN A 169 -2.71 6.19 0.77
CA GLN A 169 -2.93 7.41 1.53
C GLN A 169 -2.32 8.64 0.83
N ILE A 170 -1.09 8.51 0.32
CA ILE A 170 -0.41 9.60 -0.40
C ILE A 170 -1.15 9.93 -1.69
N MET A 171 -1.52 8.94 -2.49
CA MET A 171 -2.26 9.15 -3.74
C MET A 171 -3.58 9.87 -3.50
N ILE A 172 -4.35 9.45 -2.48
CA ILE A 172 -5.61 10.11 -2.10
C ILE A 172 -5.34 11.54 -1.66
N ASN A 173 -4.40 11.77 -0.76
CA ASN A 173 -4.12 13.12 -0.27
C ASN A 173 -3.59 14.06 -1.37
N TYR A 174 -2.93 13.49 -2.38
CA TYR A 174 -2.44 14.23 -3.52
C TYR A 174 -3.61 14.63 -4.43
N LEU A 175 -4.52 13.69 -4.73
CA LEU A 175 -5.75 13.97 -5.47
C LEU A 175 -6.62 15.02 -4.77
N LEU A 176 -6.83 14.89 -3.45
CA LEU A 176 -7.65 15.81 -2.66
C LEU A 176 -7.15 17.28 -2.68
N GLN A 177 -5.90 17.54 -3.07
CA GLN A 177 -5.38 18.91 -3.20
C GLN A 177 -5.83 19.60 -4.50
N ASP A 178 -6.18 18.84 -5.53
CA ASP A 178 -6.49 19.35 -6.88
C ASP A 178 -7.96 19.17 -7.27
N ILE A 179 -8.78 18.61 -6.36
CA ILE A 179 -10.21 18.39 -6.62
C ILE A 179 -10.94 19.71 -6.83
N ASN A 180 -11.69 19.80 -7.93
CA ASN A 180 -12.62 20.90 -8.19
C ASN A 180 -14.03 20.64 -7.62
N GLU A 181 -14.89 21.66 -7.68
CA GLU A 181 -16.24 21.58 -7.11
C GLU A 181 -17.11 20.50 -7.79
N SER A 182 -17.05 20.38 -9.12
CA SER A 182 -17.79 19.34 -9.87
C SER A 182 -17.36 17.93 -9.47
N GLU A 183 -16.06 17.68 -9.35
CA GLU A 183 -15.52 16.39 -8.93
C GLU A 183 -15.94 16.06 -7.49
N LEU A 184 -15.97 17.06 -6.60
CA LEU A 184 -16.45 16.86 -5.24
C LEU A 184 -17.93 16.45 -5.22
N ILE A 185 -18.77 17.11 -6.04
CA ILE A 185 -20.18 16.77 -6.20
C ILE A 185 -20.33 15.33 -6.72
N ASP A 186 -19.59 14.97 -7.75
CA ASP A 186 -19.62 13.62 -8.34
C ASP A 186 -19.17 12.56 -7.34
N ILE A 187 -18.14 12.83 -6.52
CA ILE A 187 -17.68 11.93 -5.45
C ILE A 187 -18.80 11.70 -4.43
N ILE A 188 -19.47 12.77 -3.98
CA ILE A 188 -20.58 12.68 -3.03
C ILE A 188 -21.74 11.91 -3.64
N GLN A 189 -22.11 12.22 -4.90
CA GLN A 189 -23.18 11.53 -5.61
C GLN A 189 -22.90 10.03 -5.75
N ASN A 190 -21.71 9.65 -6.21
CA ASN A 190 -21.30 8.26 -6.34
C ASN A 190 -21.24 7.53 -4.99
N TYR A 191 -20.91 8.23 -3.91
CA TYR A 191 -20.99 7.65 -2.57
C TYR A 191 -22.43 7.38 -2.14
N LEU A 192 -23.38 8.25 -2.51
CA LEU A 192 -24.77 8.18 -2.08
C LEU A 192 -25.62 7.23 -2.94
N ILE A 193 -25.36 7.09 -4.24
CA ILE A 193 -26.23 6.39 -5.19
C ILE A 193 -26.61 4.97 -4.72
N ASP A 194 -25.64 4.20 -4.25
CA ASP A 194 -25.86 2.81 -3.78
C ASP A 194 -26.36 2.72 -2.33
N LYS A 195 -26.42 3.85 -1.62
CA LYS A 195 -26.80 3.94 -0.20
C LYS A 195 -28.16 4.58 0.05
N LEU A 196 -28.78 5.13 -1.00
CA LEU A 196 -30.15 5.63 -0.96
C LEU A 196 -31.15 4.48 -1.07
N GLY A 197 -32.30 4.63 -0.41
CA GLY A 197 -33.37 3.64 -0.39
C GLY A 197 -33.97 3.38 0.99
N SER A 198 -33.54 4.11 2.02
CA SER A 198 -34.11 4.02 3.37
C SER A 198 -35.10 5.15 3.64
N ASN A 199 -36.00 4.95 4.60
CA ASN A 199 -36.82 6.03 5.11
C ASN A 199 -35.92 6.98 5.91
N ASN A 200 -35.79 8.24 5.46
CA ASN A 200 -35.04 9.34 6.11
C ASN A 200 -33.55 9.48 5.72
N ASP A 201 -33.16 9.07 4.51
CA ASP A 201 -31.78 9.18 4.00
C ASP A 201 -31.17 10.58 4.11
N TYR A 202 -31.96 11.64 3.87
CA TYR A 202 -31.48 13.02 4.01
C TYR A 202 -30.88 13.29 5.39
N LYS A 203 -31.60 12.93 6.47
CA LYS A 203 -31.11 13.12 7.83
C LYS A 203 -29.93 12.19 8.12
N ASN A 204 -29.96 10.98 7.59
CA ASN A 204 -28.89 10.00 7.78
C ASN A 204 -27.57 10.48 7.17
N PHE A 205 -27.60 11.16 6.03
CA PHE A 205 -26.40 11.63 5.32
C PHE A 205 -26.05 13.11 5.54
N LEU A 206 -26.89 13.89 6.23
CA LEU A 206 -26.67 15.32 6.48
C LEU A 206 -25.29 15.63 7.10
N HIS A 207 -24.79 14.73 7.95
CA HIS A 207 -23.47 14.84 8.57
C HIS A 207 -22.31 14.92 7.56
N LEU A 208 -22.47 14.35 6.35
CA LEU A 208 -21.46 14.42 5.28
C LEU A 208 -21.23 15.86 4.81
N TYR A 209 -22.23 16.72 4.91
CA TYR A 209 -22.13 18.14 4.58
C TYR A 209 -21.75 18.99 5.79
N GLU A 210 -22.37 18.75 6.95
CA GLU A 210 -22.18 19.60 8.13
C GLU A 210 -20.81 19.44 8.79
N VAL A 211 -20.31 18.21 8.90
CA VAL A 211 -19.04 17.92 9.60
C VAL A 211 -17.84 18.59 8.93
N PRO A 212 -17.65 18.51 7.59
CA PRO A 212 -16.55 19.21 6.93
C PRO A 212 -16.57 20.73 7.17
N ILE A 213 -17.74 21.35 7.09
CA ILE A 213 -17.91 22.79 7.30
C ILE A 213 -17.55 23.18 8.74
N ILE A 214 -18.03 22.41 9.72
CA ILE A 214 -17.73 22.65 11.14
C ILE A 214 -16.23 22.50 11.40
N LYS A 215 -15.58 21.42 10.91
CA LYS A 215 -14.14 21.20 11.09
C LYS A 215 -13.30 22.32 10.47
N ALA A 216 -13.59 22.69 9.22
CA ALA A 216 -12.90 23.77 8.52
C ALA A 216 -13.10 25.11 9.26
N GLY A 217 -14.32 25.37 9.72
CA GLY A 217 -14.68 26.55 10.49
C GLY A 217 -13.96 26.67 11.82
N ILE A 218 -13.91 25.60 12.61
CA ILE A 218 -13.16 25.56 13.89
C ILE A 218 -11.67 25.79 13.63
N LEU A 219 -11.10 25.14 12.62
CA LEU A 219 -9.69 25.27 12.27
C LEU A 219 -9.33 26.70 11.81
N ARG A 220 -10.22 27.37 11.07
CA ARG A 220 -10.01 28.72 10.54
C ARG A 220 -10.27 29.83 11.56
N PHE A 221 -11.36 29.76 12.32
CA PHE A 221 -11.84 30.85 13.17
C PHE A 221 -11.58 30.63 14.67
N LYS A 222 -11.26 29.40 15.10
CA LYS A 222 -10.91 29.03 16.49
C LYS A 222 -11.95 29.40 17.58
N SER A 223 -13.08 29.98 17.20
CA SER A 223 -14.16 30.44 18.09
C SER A 223 -15.52 30.07 17.52
N GLN A 224 -16.36 29.43 18.35
CA GLN A 224 -17.73 29.07 17.97
C GLN A 224 -18.60 30.30 17.69
N LEU A 225 -18.36 31.42 18.37
CA LEU A 225 -19.12 32.65 18.17
C LEU A 225 -18.84 33.23 16.77
N GLN A 226 -17.57 33.33 16.41
CA GLN A 226 -17.15 33.79 15.09
C GLN A 226 -17.60 32.81 14.00
N LEU A 227 -17.52 31.51 14.26
CA LEU A 227 -18.01 30.51 13.33
C LEU A 227 -19.53 30.63 13.09
N SER A 228 -20.33 30.79 14.15
CA SER A 228 -21.78 30.95 14.01
C SER A 228 -22.14 32.20 13.21
N ASP A 229 -21.42 33.31 13.43
CA ASP A 229 -21.58 34.55 12.67
C ASP A 229 -21.25 34.35 11.18
N LYS A 230 -20.11 33.71 10.87
CA LYS A 230 -19.69 33.46 9.47
C LYS A 230 -20.56 32.46 8.72
N LEU A 231 -21.16 31.49 9.42
CA LEU A 231 -22.11 30.54 8.82
C LEU A 231 -23.53 31.11 8.74
N GLY A 232 -23.80 32.30 9.30
CA GLY A 232 -25.15 32.86 9.36
C GLY A 232 -26.10 32.05 10.25
N LEU A 233 -25.57 31.33 11.24
CA LEU A 233 -26.34 30.49 12.15
C LEU A 233 -26.45 31.15 13.53
N ASN A 234 -27.57 30.93 14.22
CA ASN A 234 -27.62 31.21 15.64
C ASN A 234 -26.60 30.32 16.38
N ARG A 235 -25.85 30.90 17.32
CA ARG A 235 -24.86 30.19 18.15
C ARG A 235 -25.41 28.92 18.81
N ASN A 236 -26.65 28.95 19.29
CA ASN A 236 -27.29 27.78 19.90
C ASN A 236 -27.56 26.67 18.86
N THR A 237 -27.93 27.05 17.63
CA THR A 237 -28.10 26.12 16.51
C THR A 237 -26.77 25.47 16.13
N LEU A 238 -25.69 26.25 16.05
CA LEU A 238 -24.35 25.71 15.79
C LEU A 238 -23.92 24.72 16.89
N ARG A 239 -24.14 25.06 18.16
CA ARG A 239 -23.85 24.15 19.28
C ARG A 239 -24.62 22.84 19.19
N LYS A 240 -25.91 22.91 18.87
CA LYS A 240 -26.73 21.72 18.67
C LYS A 240 -26.19 20.86 17.52
N LYS A 241 -25.86 21.47 16.38
CA LYS A 241 -25.25 20.76 15.24
C LYS A 241 -23.89 20.14 15.55
N ILE A 242 -23.08 20.79 16.38
CA ILE A 242 -21.81 20.23 16.88
C ILE A 242 -22.09 19.00 17.76
N ALA A 243 -23.03 19.10 18.70
CA ALA A 243 -23.41 17.99 19.58
C ALA A 243 -24.01 16.80 18.80
N ASP A 244 -24.92 17.07 17.84
CA ASP A 244 -25.54 16.06 16.99
C ASP A 244 -24.49 15.27 16.16
N ASN A 245 -23.33 15.88 15.90
CA ASN A 245 -22.23 15.31 15.10
C ASN A 245 -20.99 14.96 15.94
N GLU A 246 -21.08 14.90 17.27
CA GLU A 246 -19.93 14.71 18.18
C GLU A 246 -19.11 13.46 17.83
N LYS A 247 -19.77 12.38 17.41
CA LYS A 247 -19.11 11.12 17.00
C LYS A 247 -18.14 11.25 15.82
N TYR A 248 -18.22 12.34 15.05
CA TYR A 248 -17.39 12.58 13.86
C TYR A 248 -16.37 13.71 14.04
N LEU A 249 -16.48 14.51 15.10
CA LEU A 249 -15.65 15.69 15.36
C LEU A 249 -14.43 15.33 16.21
#